data_AF-A0A4Q5WE17-F1
#
_entry.id   AF-A0A4Q5WE17-F1
#
_cell.length_a   1.000
_cell.length_b   1.000
_cell.length_c   1.000
_cell.angle_alpha   90.00
_cell.angle_beta   90.00
_cell.angle_gamma   90.00
#
_symmetry.space_group_name_H-M   'P 1'
#
loop_
_entity.id
_entity.type
_entity.pdbx_description
1 polymer ?
#
loop_
_entity_poly.entity_id
_entity_poly.type
_entity_poly.pdbx_seq_one_letter_code
_entity_poly.pdbx_strand_id
1 'polypeptide(L)'
;MKLPRTSWQVVRLQSTKRSVSHPTDRRGAGEPVAQVGQREIFRLRTSVLGGCAYLIRLGAASAMLARSEHMDMPIDQTLDRYWENGIIPYVLRPTPVWHEDLFESEIGTRGRALQSQPARKKVVGQRRVQRLVDSLNKRLFWFAFRVPSLGAIMAKAGITSARMAMIALWGGHVIQEV
;
A
#
# COMPACT_ATOMS: atom_id res chain seq x y z
N MET A 1 14.32 5.62 13.18
CA MET A 1 13.24 6.54 13.62
C MET A 1 12.04 5.69 14.01
N LYS A 2 11.67 5.67 15.30
CA LYS A 2 10.40 5.08 15.74
C LYS A 2 9.30 6.06 15.32
N LEU A 3 8.36 5.62 14.49
CA LEU A 3 7.20 6.46 14.18
C LEU A 3 6.35 6.63 15.44
N PRO A 4 5.55 7.71 15.54
CA PRO A 4 4.56 7.82 16.59
C PRO A 4 3.69 6.55 16.64
N ARG A 5 3.30 6.09 17.83
CA ARG A 5 2.41 4.92 18.02
C ARG A 5 1.08 5.02 17.24
N THR A 6 0.75 6.21 16.75
CA THR A 6 -0.45 6.56 16.00
C THR A 6 -0.21 6.74 14.50
N SER A 7 0.95 6.37 13.94
CA SER A 7 1.27 6.64 12.52
C SER A 7 0.61 5.68 11.52
N TRP A 8 0.03 4.58 11.97
CA TRP A 8 -0.70 3.63 11.14
C TRP A 8 -1.95 4.26 10.48
N GLN A 9 -1.94 4.33 9.15
CA GLN A 9 -3.10 4.80 8.35
C GLN A 9 -4.11 3.68 8.07
N VAL A 10 -3.59 2.49 7.75
CA VAL A 10 -4.38 1.31 7.38
C VAL A 10 -3.76 0.07 8.01
N VAL A 11 -4.60 -0.76 8.63
CA VAL A 11 -4.20 -2.06 9.18
C VAL A 11 -5.04 -3.14 8.53
N ARG A 12 -4.39 -4.01 7.77
CA ARG A 12 -5.00 -5.21 7.19
C ARG A 12 -5.18 -6.25 8.29
N LEU A 13 -6.40 -6.78 8.38
CA LEU A 13 -6.79 -7.83 9.32
C LEU A 13 -6.79 -9.21 8.67
N GLN A 14 -6.65 -9.26 7.35
CA GLN A 14 -6.60 -10.46 6.52
C GLN A 14 -5.73 -10.20 5.28
N SER A 15 -5.16 -11.28 4.73
CA SER A 15 -4.45 -11.27 3.45
C SER A 15 -4.48 -12.67 2.84
N THR A 16 -4.94 -12.81 1.60
CA THR A 16 -4.86 -14.07 0.84
C THR A 16 -3.43 -14.39 0.39
N LYS A 17 -2.53 -13.40 0.43
CA LYS A 17 -1.12 -13.60 0.08
C LYS A 17 -0.38 -14.38 1.16
N ARG A 18 0.02 -15.62 0.84
CA ARG A 18 0.73 -16.53 1.75
C ARG A 18 2.01 -15.92 2.35
N SER A 19 2.77 -15.16 1.57
CA SER A 19 4.00 -14.50 2.07
C SER A 19 3.74 -13.36 3.07
N VAL A 20 2.47 -12.96 3.26
CA VAL A 20 2.07 -11.98 4.28
C VAL A 20 1.43 -12.66 5.47
N SER A 21 0.55 -13.64 5.25
CA SER A 21 -0.09 -14.39 6.34
C SER A 21 0.89 -15.33 7.04
N HIS A 22 1.81 -15.94 6.28
CA HIS A 22 2.82 -16.90 6.75
C HIS A 22 4.20 -16.51 6.19
N PRO A 23 4.80 -15.41 6.68
CA PRO A 23 6.05 -14.92 6.14
C PRO A 23 7.22 -15.85 6.46
N THR A 24 7.98 -16.22 5.43
CA THR A 24 9.22 -17.00 5.56
C THR A 24 10.48 -16.14 5.42
N ASP A 25 10.33 -14.88 5.03
CA ASP A 25 11.43 -13.93 4.86
C ASP A 25 11.20 -12.63 5.64
N ARG A 26 12.25 -11.83 5.79
CA ARG A 26 12.20 -10.54 6.50
C ARG A 26 11.28 -9.52 5.83
N ARG A 27 11.05 -9.60 4.51
CA ARG A 27 10.24 -8.63 3.76
C ARG A 27 8.75 -8.84 4.00
N GLY A 28 8.32 -10.10 4.01
CA GLY A 28 6.99 -10.55 4.38
C GLY A 28 6.74 -10.39 5.87
N ALA A 29 7.74 -10.68 6.72
CA ALA A 29 7.61 -10.51 8.17
C ALA A 29 7.42 -9.03 8.54
N GLY A 30 8.16 -8.13 7.91
CA GLY A 30 8.07 -6.70 8.22
C GLY A 30 8.67 -6.37 9.59
N GLU A 31 8.34 -5.19 10.09
CA GLU A 31 8.87 -4.66 11.35
C GLU A 31 7.72 -4.47 12.35
N PRO A 32 7.80 -5.01 13.58
CA PRO A 32 6.79 -4.76 14.61
C PRO A 32 6.82 -3.29 15.01
N VAL A 33 5.64 -2.68 15.09
CA VAL A 33 5.51 -1.24 15.42
C VAL A 33 4.66 -0.98 16.66
N ALA A 34 3.73 -1.87 17.00
CA ALA A 34 2.85 -1.73 18.16
C ALA A 34 2.21 -3.06 18.57
N GLN A 35 1.85 -3.18 19.85
CA GLN A 35 1.06 -4.27 20.42
C GLN A 35 -0.41 -3.83 20.58
N VAL A 36 -1.36 -4.70 20.26
CA VAL A 36 -2.79 -4.55 20.53
C VAL A 36 -3.33 -5.85 21.15
N GLY A 37 -3.57 -5.83 22.46
CA GLY A 37 -3.94 -7.02 23.20
C GLY A 37 -2.87 -8.12 23.03
N GLN A 38 -3.27 -9.29 22.55
CA GLN A 38 -2.37 -10.41 22.26
C GLN A 38 -1.80 -10.42 20.83
N ARG A 39 -2.00 -9.35 20.05
CA ARG A 39 -1.57 -9.25 18.64
C ARG A 39 -0.58 -8.12 18.44
N GLU A 40 0.20 -8.20 17.37
CA GLU A 40 1.16 -7.18 16.98
C GLU A 40 0.85 -6.60 15.60
N ILE A 41 1.12 -5.31 15.45
CA ILE A 41 1.08 -4.63 14.16
C ILE A 41 2.46 -4.63 13.55
N PHE A 42 2.50 -5.03 12.28
CA PHE A 42 3.71 -5.05 11.48
C PHE A 42 3.59 -4.05 10.34
N ARG A 43 4.64 -3.26 10.16
CA ARG A 43 4.83 -2.45 8.95
C ARG A 43 5.52 -3.31 7.89
N LEU A 44 4.88 -3.46 6.73
CA LEU A 44 5.48 -4.20 5.63
C LEU A 44 6.21 -3.25 4.67
N ARG A 45 7.25 -3.76 4.01
CA ARG A 45 7.95 -3.09 2.90
C ARG A 45 7.52 -3.62 1.54
N THR A 46 6.47 -4.44 1.52
CA THR A 46 5.95 -5.12 0.34
C THR A 46 4.44 -4.91 0.26
N SER A 47 3.89 -5.10 -0.93
CA SER A 47 2.43 -5.09 -1.14
C SER A 47 1.79 -6.23 -0.35
N VAL A 48 0.73 -5.91 0.39
CA VAL A 48 -0.07 -6.89 1.14
C VAL A 48 -0.94 -7.66 0.15
N LEU A 49 -1.79 -6.93 -0.60
CA LEU A 49 -2.83 -7.43 -1.52
C LEU A 49 -3.80 -8.45 -0.93
N GLY A 50 -4.98 -8.57 -1.55
CA GLY A 50 -5.92 -9.65 -1.28
C GLY A 50 -6.51 -9.58 0.13
N GLY A 51 -6.80 -8.37 0.60
CA GLY A 51 -7.30 -8.11 1.94
C GLY A 51 -8.78 -7.75 1.90
N CYS A 52 -9.67 -8.63 2.38
CA CYS A 52 -11.11 -8.33 2.49
C CYS A 52 -11.47 -7.57 3.78
N ALA A 53 -10.58 -7.54 4.77
CA ALA A 53 -10.81 -6.88 6.05
C ALA A 53 -9.67 -5.96 6.45
N TYR A 54 -9.98 -4.72 6.76
CA TYR A 54 -9.02 -3.72 7.21
C TYR A 54 -9.68 -2.65 8.08
N LEU A 55 -8.86 -2.01 8.92
CA LEU A 55 -9.20 -0.76 9.59
C LEU A 55 -8.45 0.38 8.88
N ILE A 56 -9.16 1.45 8.56
CA ILE A 56 -8.60 2.64 7.91
C ILE A 56 -8.96 3.87 8.73
N ARG A 57 -7.98 4.76 8.93
CA ARG A 57 -8.24 6.07 9.56
C ARG A 57 -9.03 6.96 8.62
N LEU A 58 -9.88 7.82 9.20
CA LEU A 58 -10.71 8.75 8.43
C LEU A 58 -9.90 9.55 7.39
N GLY A 59 -8.78 10.16 7.78
CA GLY A 59 -7.96 10.92 6.83
C GLY A 59 -7.38 10.08 5.68
N ALA A 60 -7.03 8.81 5.94
CA ALA A 60 -6.58 7.90 4.90
C ALA A 60 -7.75 7.44 4.01
N ALA A 61 -8.93 7.26 4.58
CA ALA A 61 -10.15 6.94 3.83
C ALA A 61 -10.53 8.11 2.89
N SER A 62 -10.46 9.36 3.37
CA SER A 62 -10.67 10.55 2.54
C SER A 62 -9.66 10.65 1.40
N ALA A 63 -8.38 10.37 1.66
CA ALA A 63 -7.35 10.34 0.61
C ALA A 63 -7.60 9.23 -0.43
N MET A 64 -8.04 8.05 0.02
CA MET A 64 -8.45 6.97 -0.90
C MET A 64 -9.67 7.36 -1.72
N LEU A 65 -10.67 8.00 -1.13
CA LEU A 65 -11.87 8.43 -1.83
C LEU A 65 -11.53 9.42 -2.95
N ALA A 66 -10.72 10.44 -2.64
CA ALA A 66 -10.24 11.40 -3.63
C ALA A 66 -9.44 10.73 -4.77
N ARG A 67 -8.61 9.72 -4.45
CA ARG A 67 -7.89 8.94 -5.48
C ARG A 67 -8.81 8.05 -6.32
N SER A 68 -9.90 7.56 -5.73
CA SER A 68 -10.86 6.65 -6.36
C SER A 68 -11.82 7.33 -7.34
N GLU A 69 -11.87 8.68 -7.38
CA GLU A 69 -12.60 9.42 -8.43
C GLU A 69 -12.14 9.03 -9.85
N HIS A 70 -10.89 8.57 -9.97
CA HIS A 70 -10.32 8.00 -11.18
C HIS A 70 -9.88 6.55 -10.94
N MET A 71 -10.83 5.66 -10.68
CA MET A 71 -10.54 4.24 -10.40
C MET A 71 -10.08 3.50 -11.67
N ASP A 72 -8.77 3.51 -11.91
CA ASP A 72 -8.07 2.88 -13.03
C ASP A 72 -7.48 1.51 -12.67
N MET A 73 -7.56 1.11 -11.40
CA MET A 73 -7.08 -0.17 -10.90
C MET A 73 -7.90 -0.69 -9.71
N PRO A 74 -7.82 -1.99 -9.38
CA PRO A 74 -8.51 -2.55 -8.21
C PRO A 74 -8.09 -1.84 -6.92
N ILE A 75 -9.05 -1.64 -6.01
CA ILE A 75 -8.85 -0.92 -4.75
C ILE A 75 -7.67 -1.44 -3.93
N ASP A 76 -7.46 -2.76 -3.92
CA ASP A 76 -6.34 -3.40 -3.24
C ASP A 76 -4.98 -3.01 -3.82
N GLN A 77 -4.90 -2.85 -5.14
CA GLN A 77 -3.70 -2.34 -5.79
C GLN A 77 -3.51 -0.87 -5.48
N THR A 78 -4.57 -0.06 -5.56
CA THR A 78 -4.52 1.37 -5.21
C THR A 78 -4.00 1.57 -3.80
N LEU A 79 -4.53 0.82 -2.82
CA LEU A 79 -4.15 0.95 -1.42
C LEU A 79 -2.67 0.63 -1.18
N ASP A 80 -2.13 -0.36 -1.89
CA ASP A 80 -0.73 -0.78 -1.77
C ASP A 80 0.26 0.13 -2.53
N ARG A 81 -0.24 1.10 -3.32
CA ARG A 81 0.57 2.13 -4.00
C ARG A 81 0.83 3.32 -3.08
N TYR A 82 1.49 3.06 -1.94
CA TYR A 82 1.85 4.07 -0.93
C TYR A 82 2.64 5.26 -1.50
N TRP A 83 3.37 5.08 -2.60
CA TRP A 83 4.11 6.15 -3.29
C TRP A 83 3.21 7.10 -4.08
N GLU A 84 1.93 6.76 -4.26
CA GLU A 84 0.92 7.60 -4.93
C GLU A 84 -0.10 8.20 -3.97
N ASN A 85 -0.45 7.49 -2.88
CA ASN A 85 -1.51 7.91 -1.97
C ASN A 85 -1.03 8.26 -0.55
N GLY A 86 0.26 8.01 -0.21
CA GLY A 86 0.80 8.27 1.13
C GLY A 86 0.27 7.35 2.23
N ILE A 87 -0.40 6.25 1.89
CA ILE A 87 -1.01 5.32 2.83
C ILE A 87 -0.11 4.09 2.94
N ILE A 88 0.57 3.96 4.08
CA ILE A 88 1.43 2.79 4.33
C ILE A 88 0.56 1.63 4.85
N PRO A 89 0.58 0.47 4.19
CA PRO A 89 -0.15 -0.69 4.68
C PRO A 89 0.57 -1.34 5.86
N TYR A 90 -0.17 -1.57 6.93
CA TYR A 90 0.23 -2.38 8.08
C TYR A 90 -0.58 -3.68 8.12
N VAL A 91 -0.12 -4.68 8.86
CA VAL A 91 -0.82 -5.95 9.06
C VAL A 91 -0.87 -6.27 10.55
N LEU A 92 -2.02 -6.71 11.03
CA LEU A 92 -2.17 -7.24 12.39
C LEU A 92 -1.90 -8.76 12.37
N ARG A 93 -1.02 -9.25 13.25
CA ARG A 93 -0.72 -10.68 13.36
C ARG A 93 -0.88 -11.23 14.79
N PRO A 94 -1.29 -12.50 14.94
CA PRO A 94 -1.91 -13.35 13.90
C PRO A 94 -3.19 -12.72 13.34
N THR A 95 -3.45 -12.91 12.04
CA THR A 95 -4.57 -12.27 11.33
C THR A 95 -5.90 -12.71 11.96
N PRO A 96 -6.72 -11.78 12.49
CA PRO A 96 -7.94 -12.15 13.21
C PRO A 96 -9.12 -12.49 12.29
N VAL A 97 -9.02 -12.22 10.99
CA VAL A 97 -10.09 -12.47 10.03
C VAL A 97 -9.64 -13.53 9.03
N TRP A 98 -10.52 -14.49 8.78
CA TRP A 98 -10.34 -15.57 7.81
C TRP A 98 -11.49 -15.51 6.80
N HIS A 99 -11.22 -16.01 5.60
CA HIS A 99 -12.23 -16.16 4.55
C HIS A 99 -12.68 -17.61 4.54
N GLU A 100 -13.99 -17.83 4.54
CA GLU A 100 -14.59 -19.14 4.27
C GLU A 100 -15.21 -19.08 2.88
N ASP A 101 -14.88 -20.05 2.02
CA ASP A 101 -15.41 -20.15 0.66
C ASP A 101 -16.81 -20.80 0.68
N LEU A 102 -17.75 -20.18 1.41
CA LEU A 102 -19.11 -20.70 1.59
C LEU A 102 -19.98 -20.51 0.34
N PHE A 103 -19.61 -19.60 -0.55
CA PHE A 103 -20.35 -19.27 -1.76
C PHE A 103 -19.40 -19.07 -2.94
N GLU A 104 -19.88 -19.37 -4.16
CA GLU A 104 -19.12 -19.09 -5.37
C GLU A 104 -19.00 -17.58 -5.59
N SER A 105 -17.79 -17.15 -5.95
CA SER A 105 -17.54 -15.74 -6.25
C SER A 105 -18.14 -15.33 -7.60
N GLU A 106 -19.19 -14.52 -7.58
CA GLU A 106 -19.80 -13.95 -8.80
C GLU A 106 -18.91 -12.92 -9.51
N ILE A 107 -17.86 -12.43 -8.84
CA ILE A 107 -16.92 -11.43 -9.38
C ILE A 107 -16.03 -12.04 -10.48
N GLY A 108 -15.87 -13.37 -10.51
CA GLY A 108 -14.92 -14.09 -11.38
C GLY A 108 -15.36 -14.34 -12.82
N THR A 109 -16.63 -14.12 -13.17
CA THR A 109 -17.19 -14.44 -14.51
C THR A 109 -17.14 -13.27 -15.49
N ARG A 110 -17.08 -12.01 -15.02
CA ARG A 110 -17.23 -10.81 -15.88
C ARG A 110 -15.97 -10.34 -16.65
N GLY A 111 -14.79 -10.91 -16.42
CA GLY A 111 -13.52 -10.29 -16.88
C GLY A 111 -12.54 -11.15 -17.67
N ARG A 112 -12.81 -12.45 -17.86
CA ARG A 112 -11.91 -13.36 -18.60
C ARG A 112 -12.11 -13.34 -20.12
N ALA A 113 -12.61 -12.23 -20.67
CA ALA A 113 -12.65 -12.02 -22.11
C ALA A 113 -11.21 -11.95 -22.66
N LEU A 114 -10.84 -13.03 -23.35
CA LEU A 114 -9.56 -13.32 -23.98
C LEU A 114 -9.00 -12.12 -24.77
N GLN A 115 -8.01 -11.41 -24.20
CA GLN A 115 -7.17 -10.51 -25.01
C GLN A 115 -6.35 -11.33 -26.02
N SER A 116 -6.46 -10.96 -27.30
CA SER A 116 -5.77 -11.57 -28.44
C SER A 116 -4.23 -11.50 -28.29
N GLN A 117 -3.55 -12.52 -28.82
CA GLN A 117 -2.09 -12.69 -28.67
C GLN A 117 -1.21 -11.49 -29.09
N PRO A 118 -1.50 -10.69 -30.13
CA PRO A 118 -0.65 -9.55 -30.49
C PRO A 118 -0.77 -8.37 -29.51
N ALA A 119 -1.93 -8.16 -28.86
CA ALA A 119 -2.09 -7.17 -27.80
C ALA A 119 -1.23 -7.51 -26.57
N ARG A 120 -0.99 -8.80 -26.30
CA ARG A 120 -0.18 -9.24 -25.15
C ARG A 120 1.27 -8.76 -25.22
N LYS A 121 1.93 -8.73 -26.39
CA LYS A 121 3.36 -8.35 -26.49
C LYS A 121 3.60 -6.87 -26.17
N LYS A 122 2.80 -5.95 -26.74
CA LYS A 122 2.87 -4.51 -26.43
C LYS A 122 2.55 -4.24 -24.95
N VAL A 123 1.52 -4.91 -24.43
CA VAL A 123 1.13 -4.80 -23.01
C VAL A 123 2.22 -5.34 -22.07
N VAL A 124 2.96 -6.39 -22.44
CA VAL A 124 4.08 -6.92 -21.62
C VAL A 124 5.24 -5.91 -21.54
N GLY A 125 5.60 -5.26 -22.65
CA GLY A 125 6.63 -4.22 -22.66
C GLY A 125 6.28 -3.03 -21.77
N GLN A 126 5.06 -2.50 -21.92
CA GLN A 126 4.53 -1.42 -21.09
C GLN A 126 4.52 -1.81 -19.60
N ARG A 127 4.08 -3.05 -19.27
CA ARG A 127 4.12 -3.55 -17.89
C ARG A 127 5.52 -3.63 -17.31
N ARG A 128 6.54 -3.95 -18.11
CA ARG A 128 7.94 -3.97 -17.65
C ARG A 128 8.41 -2.56 -17.30
N VAL A 129 8.16 -1.59 -18.18
CA VAL A 129 8.48 -0.18 -17.93
C VAL A 129 7.75 0.31 -16.68
N GLN A 130 6.46 0.03 -16.56
CA GLN A 130 5.67 0.41 -15.39
C GLN A 130 6.24 -0.19 -14.10
N ARG A 131 6.66 -1.46 -14.10
CA ARG A 131 7.30 -2.09 -12.93
C ARG A 131 8.62 -1.42 -12.54
N LEU A 132 9.39 -0.96 -13.52
CA LEU A 132 10.64 -0.23 -13.25
C LEU A 132 10.35 1.13 -12.63
N VAL A 133 9.41 1.89 -13.20
CA VAL A 133 8.94 3.18 -12.67
C VAL A 133 8.39 3.01 -11.25
N ASP A 134 7.52 2.02 -11.04
CA ASP A 134 6.98 1.68 -9.72
C ASP A 134 8.10 1.34 -8.74
N SER A 135 9.13 0.60 -9.18
CA SER A 135 10.27 0.25 -8.32
C SER A 135 11.09 1.47 -7.91
N LEU A 136 11.27 2.43 -8.82
CA LEU A 136 11.94 3.70 -8.54
C LEU A 136 11.11 4.55 -7.56
N ASN A 137 9.82 4.71 -7.81
CA ASN A 137 8.92 5.48 -6.95
C ASN A 137 8.86 4.90 -5.53
N LYS A 138 8.78 3.57 -5.39
CA LYS A 138 8.89 2.88 -4.09
C LYS A 138 10.19 3.23 -3.36
N ARG A 139 11.33 3.20 -4.07
CA ARG A 139 12.64 3.50 -3.49
C ARG A 139 12.72 4.96 -3.05
N LEU A 140 12.27 5.88 -3.89
CA LEU A 140 12.23 7.32 -3.59
C LEU A 140 11.35 7.61 -2.38
N PHE A 141 10.16 7.00 -2.32
CA PHE A 141 9.26 7.10 -1.16
C PHE A 141 9.98 6.65 0.12
N TRP A 142 10.56 5.44 0.15
CA TRP A 142 11.19 4.93 1.37
C TRP A 142 12.47 5.69 1.74
N PHE A 143 13.18 6.24 0.76
CA PHE A 143 14.33 7.11 1.01
C PHE A 143 13.87 8.39 1.72
N ALA A 144 12.90 9.10 1.14
CA ALA A 144 12.30 10.31 1.74
C ALA A 144 11.69 10.02 3.12
N PHE A 145 11.03 8.87 3.27
CA PHE A 145 10.44 8.43 4.52
C PHE A 145 11.50 8.18 5.61
N ARG A 146 12.68 7.67 5.22
CA ARG A 146 13.78 7.36 6.14
C ARG A 146 14.62 8.58 6.47
N VAL A 147 14.72 9.54 5.56
CA VAL A 147 15.49 10.78 5.69
C VAL A 147 14.55 11.97 5.44
N PRO A 148 13.71 12.37 6.42
CA PRO A 148 12.65 13.36 6.20
C PRO A 148 13.16 14.74 5.77
N SER A 149 14.36 15.15 6.18
CA SER A 149 14.98 16.41 5.75
C SER A 149 15.20 16.47 4.24
N LEU A 150 15.78 15.42 3.65
CA LEU A 150 15.93 15.28 2.20
C LEU A 150 14.58 15.05 1.53
N GLY A 151 13.68 14.29 2.16
CA GLY A 151 12.31 14.09 1.68
C GLY A 151 11.56 15.40 1.51
N ALA A 152 11.69 16.33 2.45
CA ALA A 152 11.08 17.66 2.37
C ALA A 152 11.63 18.48 1.20
N ILE A 153 12.95 18.49 1.00
CA ILE A 153 13.60 19.17 -0.13
C ILE A 153 13.11 18.58 -1.46
N MET A 154 13.07 17.25 -1.58
CA MET A 154 12.58 16.55 -2.75
C MET A 154 11.10 16.81 -3.03
N ALA A 155 10.28 16.90 -1.97
CA ALA A 155 8.87 17.23 -2.08
C ALA A 155 8.68 18.67 -2.61
N LYS A 156 9.46 19.64 -2.11
CA LYS A 156 9.49 21.02 -2.63
C LYS A 156 9.92 21.08 -4.09
N ALA A 157 10.85 20.21 -4.49
CA ALA A 157 11.28 20.07 -5.88
C ALA A 157 10.26 19.34 -6.79
N GLY A 158 9.07 19.01 -6.29
CA GLY A 158 7.99 18.42 -7.08
C GLY A 158 8.02 16.89 -7.19
N ILE A 159 8.86 16.20 -6.42
CA ILE A 159 8.91 14.73 -6.46
C ILE A 159 7.71 14.15 -5.70
N THR A 160 6.71 13.65 -6.44
CA THR A 160 5.44 13.12 -5.89
C THR A 160 5.65 12.04 -4.82
N SER A 161 6.52 11.05 -5.09
CA SER A 161 6.80 9.97 -4.14
C SER A 161 7.38 10.49 -2.81
N ALA A 162 8.17 11.57 -2.84
CA ALA A 162 8.70 12.20 -1.64
C ALA A 162 7.60 12.97 -0.91
N ARG A 163 6.76 13.72 -1.62
CA ARG A 163 5.57 14.38 -1.05
C ARG A 163 4.66 13.38 -0.33
N MET A 164 4.39 12.23 -0.94
CA MET A 164 3.60 11.16 -0.32
C MET A 164 4.26 10.60 0.94
N ALA A 165 5.59 10.48 0.97
CA ALA A 165 6.31 10.08 2.17
C ALA A 165 6.15 11.10 3.31
N MET A 166 6.16 12.40 3.00
CA MET A 166 5.92 13.45 3.99
C MET A 166 4.49 13.41 4.54
N ILE A 167 3.50 13.21 3.67
CA ILE A 167 2.10 12.99 4.07
C ILE A 167 1.98 11.76 4.99
N ALA A 168 2.68 10.68 4.64
CA ALA A 168 2.65 9.46 5.44
C ALA A 168 3.29 9.64 6.84
N LEU A 169 4.27 10.53 6.98
CA LEU A 169 4.95 10.81 8.25
C LEU A 169 4.16 11.75 9.16
N TRP A 170 3.60 12.83 8.60
CA TRP A 170 3.08 13.94 9.38
C TRP A 170 1.57 14.20 9.18
N GLY A 171 0.91 13.41 8.32
CA GLY A 171 -0.48 13.62 7.95
C GLY A 171 -0.67 14.78 6.97
N GLY A 172 -1.90 14.95 6.47
CA GLY A 172 -2.22 15.93 5.43
C GLY A 172 -2.12 17.41 5.86
N HIS A 173 -1.90 17.70 7.15
CA HIS A 173 -1.94 19.07 7.69
C HIS A 173 -0.63 19.86 7.47
N VAL A 174 0.48 19.22 7.10
CA VAL A 174 1.79 19.90 6.95
C VAL A 174 2.00 20.54 5.57
N ILE A 175 1.01 20.46 4.67
CA ILE A 175 1.15 21.01 3.30
C ILE A 175 0.87 22.52 3.23
N GLN A 176 0.30 23.14 4.27
CA GLN A 176 -0.02 24.58 4.23
C GLN A 176 1.12 25.53 4.65
N GLU A 177 2.22 25.04 5.21
CA GLU A 177 3.29 25.91 5.74
C GLU A 177 4.69 25.65 5.17
N VAL A 178 4.83 24.93 4.04
CA VAL A 178 6.13 24.50 3.51
C VAL A 178 6.35 24.86 2.05
#